data_AF-A0A3M1T5U2-F1
#
_entry.id   AF-A0A3M1T5U2-F1
#
_cell.length_a   1.000
_cell.length_b   1.000
_cell.length_c   1.000
_cell.angle_alpha   90.00
_cell.angle_beta   90.00
_cell.angle_gamma   90.00
#
_symmetry.space_group_name_H-M   'P 1'
#
loop_
_entity.id
_entity.type
_entity.pdbx_description
1 polymer ?
#
loop_
_entity_poly.entity_id
_entity_poly.type
_entity_poly.pdbx_seq_one_letter_code
_entity_poly.pdbx_strand_id
1 'polypeptide(L)'
;MSGPQPDPASLGWRAPILAHFTPEIAAAARLTIVADPDQLLTEQGVVAAIRARGFDLIPFEDHVAFRYAYESRYRQRWDRGEETNLVVVLRAPRRDVDDLPYDLLQEARRNERLLSFSIAELFPNLVPGVVAELDRADLDALYRAQALHEPGRLGENATCDFILRHVFDVAPELIKTEADLLRVLLRRHYRGRRFPGALDRRFIHLLRKTGRFKDWPLEEVVPDRTAFLAFLQERWPLFVRQQVRAQGDRVAEPEEPYGLRLAGPQLLPFDHDDVRVYIDNLFVEGHLTPTSAVPKELVRGTWMEVGVAGEATSDDADRFKRLTDRLRDGLPGSEAPFEAWVETAQRFAEWLALRWKLASTGLPVDEQDCEALHEVVERAFAEWMLEHYAALHNLSYWPRPVMLHHVPRFLAHGFGPGARGHRIALVVVDGLALDQWVVLRDHLARETALQFDESAVFAWVPTLTSVSRQAIFAGDPPFYFGTSIQMTYKEEQHWRRFWEDRGARRSEVAYLCQKKQEPDSTFVQRVRESIERPGVRIVAVVVGTLDQTMHGMVLG
;
A
#
# COMPACT_ATOMS: atom_id res chain seq x y z
N MET A 1 26.27 9.18 -22.48
CA MET A 1 26.18 10.50 -21.83
C MET A 1 25.86 10.23 -20.38
N SER A 2 26.83 10.41 -19.50
CA SER A 2 26.64 10.19 -18.06
C SER A 2 25.71 11.29 -17.54
N GLY A 3 24.53 10.90 -17.07
CA GLY A 3 23.65 11.82 -16.35
C GLY A 3 24.36 12.39 -15.11
N PRO A 4 23.95 13.56 -14.61
CA PRO A 4 24.55 14.13 -13.42
C PRO A 4 24.47 13.12 -12.26
N GLN A 5 25.61 12.85 -11.61
CA GLN A 5 25.59 12.10 -10.36
C GLN A 5 24.78 12.89 -9.33
N PRO A 6 23.81 12.27 -8.63
CA PRO A 6 23.06 12.94 -7.58
C PRO A 6 24.02 13.45 -6.50
N ASP A 7 23.71 14.63 -5.96
CA ASP A 7 24.48 15.29 -4.89
C ASP A 7 24.64 14.31 -3.70
N PRO A 8 25.84 14.10 -3.13
CA PRO A 8 26.03 13.23 -1.97
C PRO A 8 25.11 13.56 -0.77
N ALA A 9 24.62 14.79 -0.64
CA ALA A 9 23.62 15.17 0.35
C ALA A 9 22.21 14.59 0.05
N SER A 10 21.88 14.33 -1.21
CA SER A 10 20.59 13.76 -1.63
C SER A 10 20.54 12.23 -1.52
N LEU A 11 21.69 11.57 -1.30
CA LEU A 11 21.77 10.11 -1.19
C LEU A 11 21.38 9.56 0.19
N GLY A 12 21.34 10.42 1.23
CA GLY A 12 20.86 10.05 2.56
C GLY A 12 21.55 8.79 3.13
N TRP A 13 20.75 7.88 3.69
CA TRP A 13 21.24 6.61 4.25
C TRP A 13 21.80 5.65 3.18
N ARG A 14 21.55 5.90 1.90
CA ARG A 14 22.00 5.04 0.79
C ARG A 14 23.46 5.29 0.43
N ALA A 15 23.98 6.49 0.73
CA ALA A 15 25.36 6.87 0.43
C ALA A 15 26.41 5.82 0.86
N PRO A 16 26.43 5.32 2.11
CA PRO A 16 27.39 4.30 2.53
C PRO A 16 27.27 2.98 1.76
N ILE A 17 26.06 2.57 1.35
CA ILE A 17 25.85 1.36 0.54
C ILE A 17 26.37 1.60 -0.88
N LEU A 18 25.96 2.70 -1.48
CA LEU A 18 26.30 3.05 -2.86
C LEU A 18 27.80 3.30 -3.05
N ALA A 19 28.54 3.68 -2.01
CA ALA A 19 30.00 3.77 -2.08
C ALA A 19 30.69 2.45 -2.51
N HIS A 20 30.02 1.29 -2.32
CA HIS A 20 30.53 -0.01 -2.73
C HIS A 20 30.15 -0.43 -4.16
N PHE A 21 29.42 0.40 -4.90
CA PHE A 21 28.98 0.14 -6.27
C PHE A 21 29.35 1.32 -7.14
N THR A 22 30.59 1.34 -7.63
CA THR A 22 31.11 2.39 -8.52
C THR A 22 31.52 1.79 -9.87
N PRO A 23 31.64 2.60 -10.94
CA PRO A 23 32.12 2.11 -12.23
C PRO A 23 33.49 1.42 -12.15
N GLU A 24 34.39 1.89 -11.29
CA GLU A 24 35.71 1.29 -11.08
C GLU A 24 35.59 -0.12 -10.49
N ILE A 25 34.67 -0.33 -9.54
CA ILE A 25 34.37 -1.64 -8.97
C ILE A 25 33.72 -2.54 -10.03
N ALA A 26 32.84 -1.99 -10.86
CA ALA A 26 32.19 -2.71 -11.96
C ALA A 26 33.21 -3.22 -12.99
N ALA A 27 34.27 -2.45 -13.25
CA ALA A 27 35.37 -2.89 -14.11
C ALA A 27 36.26 -3.96 -13.45
N ALA A 28 36.36 -3.97 -12.12
CA ALA A 28 37.26 -4.85 -11.38
C ALA A 28 36.62 -6.20 -11.00
N ALA A 29 35.32 -6.24 -10.72
CA ALA A 29 34.65 -7.44 -10.23
C ALA A 29 33.23 -7.60 -10.79
N ARG A 30 33.05 -8.65 -11.60
CA ARG A 30 31.76 -9.03 -12.20
C ARG A 30 30.72 -9.62 -11.25
N LEU A 31 31.12 -10.06 -10.06
CA LEU A 31 30.23 -10.67 -9.06
C LEU A 31 30.42 -10.03 -7.68
N THR A 32 29.32 -9.56 -7.10
CA THR A 32 29.22 -9.15 -5.68
C THR A 32 28.12 -9.93 -4.99
N ILE A 33 28.37 -10.38 -3.77
CA ILE A 33 27.41 -11.05 -2.91
C ILE A 33 27.18 -10.17 -1.69
N VAL A 34 25.91 -9.90 -1.38
CA VAL A 34 25.52 -9.01 -0.30
C VAL A 34 24.63 -9.76 0.68
N ALA A 35 25.07 -9.85 1.94
CA ALA A 35 24.23 -10.22 3.06
C ALA A 35 23.40 -8.99 3.48
N ASP A 36 22.10 -9.08 3.32
CA ASP A 36 21.15 -8.00 3.57
C ASP A 36 20.00 -8.51 4.48
N PRO A 37 20.30 -8.79 5.76
CA PRO A 37 19.32 -9.32 6.71
C PRO A 37 18.13 -8.37 6.88
N ASP A 38 18.36 -7.07 6.71
CA ASP A 38 17.37 -6.02 6.87
C ASP A 38 16.77 -5.56 5.53
N GLN A 39 17.04 -6.23 4.41
CA GLN A 39 16.44 -5.95 3.09
C GLN A 39 16.62 -4.49 2.59
N LEU A 40 17.73 -3.84 2.94
CA LEU A 40 18.08 -2.48 2.54
C LEU A 40 18.27 -2.34 1.01
N LEU A 41 18.77 -3.37 0.33
CA LEU A 41 18.99 -3.38 -1.12
C LEU A 41 17.70 -3.64 -1.92
N THR A 42 16.55 -3.81 -1.24
CA THR A 42 15.23 -3.89 -1.88
C THR A 42 14.59 -2.53 -2.12
N GLU A 43 15.13 -1.46 -1.52
CA GLU A 43 14.55 -0.13 -1.66
C GLU A 43 14.79 0.47 -3.06
N GLN A 44 13.78 1.19 -3.58
CA GLN A 44 13.73 1.66 -4.97
C GLN A 44 14.95 2.51 -5.36
N GLY A 45 15.29 3.51 -4.54
CA GLY A 45 16.42 4.40 -4.78
C GLY A 45 17.77 3.66 -4.79
N VAL A 46 17.97 2.69 -3.90
CA VAL A 46 19.17 1.83 -3.89
C VAL A 46 19.24 0.97 -5.15
N VAL A 47 18.16 0.29 -5.52
CA VAL A 47 18.10 -0.56 -6.72
C VAL A 47 18.37 0.26 -7.98
N ALA A 48 17.68 1.40 -8.14
CA ALA A 48 17.83 2.28 -9.29
C ALA A 48 19.26 2.82 -9.39
N ALA A 49 19.83 3.29 -8.28
CA ALA A 49 21.19 3.82 -8.26
C ALA A 49 22.26 2.75 -8.54
N ILE A 50 22.09 1.52 -8.03
CA ILE A 50 23.00 0.40 -8.34
C ILE A 50 22.92 0.05 -9.83
N ARG A 51 21.72 -0.02 -10.41
CA ARG A 51 21.52 -0.28 -11.85
C ARG A 51 22.08 0.82 -12.74
N ALA A 52 21.86 2.08 -12.39
CA ALA A 52 22.40 3.22 -13.12
C ALA A 52 23.95 3.20 -13.17
N ARG A 53 24.59 2.48 -12.23
CA ARG A 53 26.03 2.28 -12.15
C ARG A 53 26.52 0.99 -12.80
N GLY A 54 25.65 0.29 -13.54
CA GLY A 54 26.02 -0.86 -14.37
C GLY A 54 25.98 -2.22 -13.65
N PHE A 55 25.27 -2.31 -12.53
CA PHE A 55 25.09 -3.55 -11.77
C PHE A 55 23.65 -4.04 -11.85
N ASP A 56 23.45 -5.31 -12.18
CA ASP A 56 22.16 -5.97 -12.04
C ASP A 56 22.04 -6.63 -10.66
N LEU A 57 20.85 -6.62 -10.08
CA LEU A 57 20.56 -7.25 -8.80
C LEU A 57 19.65 -8.47 -8.99
N ILE A 58 19.97 -9.56 -8.30
CA ILE A 58 19.12 -10.74 -8.20
C ILE A 58 19.00 -11.17 -6.73
N PRO A 59 17.77 -11.28 -6.18
CA PRO A 59 17.56 -11.87 -4.87
C PRO A 59 17.78 -13.38 -4.91
N PHE A 60 18.44 -13.91 -3.89
CA PHE A 60 18.59 -15.34 -3.67
C PHE A 60 17.49 -15.83 -2.71
N GLU A 61 16.44 -16.43 -3.27
CA GLU A 61 15.30 -17.00 -2.50
C GLU A 61 15.16 -18.51 -2.72
N ASP A 62 15.23 -18.96 -3.98
CA ASP A 62 15.11 -20.36 -4.36
C ASP A 62 16.33 -20.76 -5.20
N HIS A 63 16.98 -21.86 -4.83
CA HIS A 63 18.22 -22.30 -5.46
C HIS A 63 18.05 -22.59 -6.96
N VAL A 64 16.92 -23.19 -7.36
CA VAL A 64 16.69 -23.63 -8.74
C VAL A 64 16.38 -22.42 -9.62
N ALA A 65 15.46 -21.58 -9.17
CA ALA A 65 15.06 -20.34 -9.83
C ALA A 65 16.24 -19.38 -9.98
N PHE A 66 17.02 -19.21 -8.90
CA PHE A 66 18.23 -18.42 -8.92
C PHE A 66 19.26 -18.99 -9.89
N ARG A 67 19.54 -20.30 -9.84
CA ARG A 67 20.54 -20.91 -10.73
C ARG A 67 20.13 -20.77 -12.18
N TYR A 68 18.85 -20.98 -12.51
CA TYR A 68 18.34 -20.76 -13.85
C TYR A 68 18.57 -19.31 -14.33
N ALA A 69 18.22 -18.31 -13.51
CA ALA A 69 18.42 -16.90 -13.85
C ALA A 69 19.90 -16.53 -13.99
N TYR A 70 20.75 -17.02 -13.08
CA TYR A 70 22.20 -16.82 -13.11
C TYR A 70 22.82 -17.39 -14.40
N GLU A 71 22.51 -18.66 -14.71
CA GLU A 71 23.08 -19.35 -15.87
C GLU A 71 22.65 -18.71 -17.19
N SER A 72 21.34 -18.45 -17.34
CA SER A 72 20.77 -17.91 -18.57
C SER A 72 21.16 -16.45 -18.84
N ARG A 73 21.25 -15.60 -17.81
CA ARG A 73 21.43 -14.15 -17.99
C ARG A 73 22.85 -13.66 -17.75
N TYR A 74 23.69 -14.38 -17.00
CA TYR A 74 25.02 -13.90 -16.63
C TYR A 74 26.10 -14.88 -17.06
N ARG A 75 26.05 -16.13 -16.60
CA ARG A 75 27.12 -17.10 -16.89
C ARG A 75 27.36 -17.27 -18.39
N GLN A 76 26.30 -17.47 -19.17
CA GLN A 76 26.39 -17.58 -20.63
C GLN A 76 26.94 -16.33 -21.31
N ARG A 77 26.65 -15.13 -20.78
CA ARG A 77 27.16 -13.85 -21.31
C ARG A 77 28.64 -13.67 -20.99
N TRP A 78 29.03 -13.99 -19.75
CA TRP A 78 30.42 -13.96 -19.31
C TRP A 78 31.30 -14.93 -20.11
N ASP A 79 30.79 -16.11 -20.45
CA ASP A 79 31.52 -17.10 -21.28
C ASP A 79 31.70 -16.61 -22.73
N ARG A 80 30.85 -15.68 -23.20
CA ARG A 80 31.01 -14.97 -24.49
C ARG A 80 31.87 -13.71 -24.39
N GLY A 81 32.42 -13.40 -23.21
CA GLY A 81 33.23 -12.21 -22.98
C GLY A 81 32.43 -10.90 -22.87
N GLU A 82 31.12 -10.97 -22.69
CA GLU A 82 30.29 -9.78 -22.46
C GLU A 82 30.49 -9.24 -21.03
N GLU A 83 30.63 -7.93 -20.89
CA GLU A 83 30.79 -7.26 -19.59
C GLU A 83 29.42 -7.00 -18.95
N THR A 84 29.10 -7.78 -17.92
CA THR A 84 27.93 -7.57 -17.05
C THR A 84 28.32 -7.78 -15.59
N ASN A 85 27.72 -7.01 -14.69
CA ASN A 85 28.01 -7.08 -13.26
C ASN A 85 26.78 -7.53 -12.49
N LEU A 86 26.93 -8.61 -11.71
CA LEU A 86 25.85 -9.20 -10.93
C LEU A 86 26.06 -8.95 -9.43
N VAL A 87 24.98 -8.51 -8.78
CA VAL A 87 24.84 -8.42 -7.33
C VAL A 87 23.83 -9.47 -6.88
N VAL A 88 24.29 -10.45 -6.12
CA VAL A 88 23.44 -11.47 -5.49
C VAL A 88 23.07 -10.97 -4.09
N VAL A 89 21.78 -10.77 -3.85
CA VAL A 89 21.26 -10.25 -2.57
C VAL A 89 20.69 -11.40 -1.74
N LEU A 90 21.26 -11.62 -0.56
CA LEU A 90 20.82 -12.62 0.40
C LEU A 90 19.98 -11.96 1.47
N ARG A 91 18.75 -12.44 1.67
CA ARG A 91 17.89 -12.02 2.79
C ARG A 91 18.27 -12.75 4.08
N ALA A 92 19.55 -12.79 4.39
CA ALA A 92 20.08 -13.51 5.53
C ALA A 92 21.32 -12.79 6.09
N PRO A 93 21.59 -12.96 7.40
CA PRO A 93 22.85 -12.55 7.99
C PRO A 93 24.05 -13.16 7.28
N ARG A 94 25.21 -12.48 7.34
CA ARG A 94 26.46 -12.94 6.72
C ARG A 94 26.90 -14.35 7.13
N ARG A 95 26.50 -14.80 8.32
CA ARG A 95 26.79 -16.15 8.84
C ARG A 95 26.05 -17.27 8.10
N ASP A 96 24.95 -16.94 7.42
CA ASP A 96 24.07 -17.88 6.73
C ASP A 96 24.31 -17.87 5.20
N VAL A 97 25.43 -17.26 4.77
CA VAL A 97 25.87 -17.14 3.37
C VAL A 97 26.27 -18.50 2.77
N ASP A 98 26.49 -19.52 3.60
CA ASP A 98 26.95 -20.85 3.17
C ASP A 98 25.90 -21.65 2.37
N ASP A 99 24.65 -21.18 2.30
CA ASP A 99 23.59 -21.75 1.45
C ASP A 99 23.80 -21.42 -0.06
N LEU A 100 24.66 -20.48 -0.39
CA LEU A 100 24.95 -20.16 -1.79
C LEU A 100 25.80 -21.23 -2.49
N PRO A 101 25.65 -21.37 -3.82
CA PRO A 101 26.55 -22.18 -4.63
C PRO A 101 28.02 -21.85 -4.38
N TYR A 102 28.83 -22.88 -4.11
CA TYR A 102 30.23 -22.76 -3.69
C TYR A 102 31.10 -21.98 -4.71
N ASP A 103 30.82 -22.13 -6.00
CA ASP A 103 31.49 -21.41 -7.09
C ASP A 103 31.35 -19.90 -6.95
N LEU A 104 30.14 -19.42 -6.66
CA LEU A 104 29.86 -17.99 -6.47
C LEU A 104 30.55 -17.45 -5.21
N LEU A 105 30.47 -18.20 -4.11
CA LEU A 105 31.11 -17.81 -2.86
C LEU A 105 32.62 -17.70 -2.98
N GLN A 106 33.25 -18.65 -3.67
CA GLN A 106 34.69 -18.63 -3.89
C GLN A 106 35.10 -17.41 -4.73
N GLU A 107 34.36 -17.10 -5.80
CA GLU A 107 34.62 -15.94 -6.65
C GLU A 107 34.47 -14.62 -5.87
N ALA A 108 33.38 -14.47 -5.11
CA ALA A 108 33.15 -13.27 -4.31
C ALA A 108 34.20 -13.10 -3.19
N ARG A 109 34.59 -14.19 -2.51
CA ARG A 109 35.65 -14.14 -1.48
C ARG A 109 37.00 -13.76 -2.07
N ARG A 110 37.37 -14.33 -3.23
CA ARG A 110 38.63 -14.04 -3.91
C ARG A 110 38.76 -12.56 -4.29
N ASN A 111 37.65 -11.93 -4.66
CA ASN A 111 37.63 -10.54 -5.11
C ASN A 111 37.24 -9.55 -3.99
N GLU A 112 37.15 -10.00 -2.73
CA GLU A 112 36.69 -9.20 -1.58
C GLU A 112 35.30 -8.54 -1.78
N ARG A 113 34.42 -9.24 -2.51
CA ARG A 113 33.07 -8.80 -2.86
C ARG A 113 31.97 -9.53 -2.09
N LEU A 114 32.29 -10.00 -0.90
CA LEU A 114 31.30 -10.49 0.05
C LEU A 114 31.00 -9.40 1.09
N LEU A 115 29.95 -8.63 0.84
CA LEU A 115 29.53 -7.47 1.63
C LEU A 115 28.39 -7.82 2.59
N SER A 116 28.17 -6.96 3.59
CA SER A 116 27.04 -7.03 4.50
C SER A 116 26.55 -5.61 4.75
N PHE A 117 25.23 -5.41 4.72
CA PHE A 117 24.61 -4.14 5.11
C PHE A 117 23.47 -4.41 6.07
N SER A 118 23.42 -3.66 7.16
CA SER A 118 22.38 -3.80 8.17
C SER A 118 21.93 -2.45 8.73
N ILE A 119 20.71 -2.44 9.27
CA ILE A 119 20.15 -1.29 9.99
C ILE A 119 21.02 -0.94 11.20
N ALA A 120 21.60 -1.94 11.86
CA ALA A 120 22.48 -1.72 13.01
C ALA A 120 23.75 -0.92 12.63
N GLU A 121 24.28 -1.13 11.42
CA GLU A 121 25.43 -0.37 10.91
C GLU A 121 25.04 1.05 10.49
N LEU A 122 23.85 1.24 9.91
CA LEU A 122 23.35 2.55 9.48
C LEU A 122 22.88 3.44 10.65
N PHE A 123 22.32 2.83 11.70
CA PHE A 123 21.69 3.52 12.83
C PHE A 123 22.25 3.04 14.18
N PRO A 124 23.55 3.25 14.45
CA PRO A 124 24.23 2.64 15.60
C PRO A 124 23.73 3.11 16.98
N ASN A 125 23.06 4.26 17.01
CA ASN A 125 22.54 4.88 18.22
C ASN A 125 21.10 4.48 18.55
N LEU A 126 20.44 3.75 17.65
CA LEU A 126 19.03 3.36 17.76
C LEU A 126 18.91 1.85 17.94
N VAL A 127 17.79 1.40 18.54
CA VAL A 127 17.51 -0.03 18.67
C VAL A 127 17.14 -0.61 17.30
N PRO A 128 17.93 -1.56 16.73
CA PRO A 128 17.70 -2.04 15.36
C PRO A 128 16.33 -2.68 15.16
N GLY A 129 15.81 -3.39 16.16
CA GLY A 129 14.48 -4.01 16.09
C GLY A 129 13.34 -3.01 15.88
N VAL A 130 13.43 -1.81 16.47
CA VAL A 130 12.42 -0.75 16.27
C VAL A 130 12.57 -0.14 14.87
N VAL A 131 13.80 0.10 14.44
CA VAL A 131 14.08 0.71 13.12
C VAL A 131 13.73 -0.25 11.98
N ALA A 132 13.89 -1.56 12.17
CA ALA A 132 13.52 -2.58 11.20
C ALA A 132 12.02 -2.66 10.91
N GLU A 133 11.17 -2.19 11.81
CA GLU A 133 9.72 -2.11 11.59
C GLU A 133 9.30 -0.89 10.74
N LEU A 134 10.19 0.09 10.53
CA LEU A 134 9.87 1.29 9.75
C LEU A 134 9.74 1.01 8.25
N ASP A 135 8.93 1.83 7.59
CA ASP A 135 8.94 1.90 6.15
C ASP A 135 10.30 2.43 5.66
N ARG A 136 10.74 1.98 4.49
CA ARG A 136 11.97 2.45 3.86
C ARG A 136 11.91 3.93 3.51
N ALA A 137 10.72 4.43 3.18
CA ALA A 137 10.50 5.86 2.95
C ALA A 137 10.83 6.73 4.18
N ASP A 138 10.78 6.16 5.39
CA ASP A 138 11.06 6.90 6.64
C ASP A 138 12.54 6.95 7.00
N LEU A 139 13.38 6.10 6.40
CA LEU A 139 14.80 5.99 6.75
C LEU A 139 15.59 7.25 6.39
N ASP A 140 15.19 8.01 5.35
CA ASP A 140 15.84 9.28 5.02
C ASP A 140 15.62 10.34 6.09
N ALA A 141 14.38 10.46 6.58
CA ALA A 141 14.07 11.36 7.68
C ALA A 141 14.82 10.93 8.96
N LEU A 142 14.85 9.62 9.25
CA LEU A 142 15.55 9.08 10.41
C LEU A 142 17.07 9.33 10.34
N TYR A 143 17.67 9.12 9.17
CA TYR A 143 19.11 9.30 8.97
C TYR A 143 19.53 10.76 9.14
N ARG A 144 18.75 11.68 8.58
CA ARG A 144 18.92 13.13 8.80
C ARG A 144 18.74 13.49 10.28
N ALA A 145 17.70 12.98 10.93
CA ALA A 145 17.43 13.26 12.34
C ALA A 145 18.57 12.76 13.25
N GLN A 146 19.10 11.56 13.00
CA GLN A 146 20.23 11.01 13.75
C GLN A 146 21.47 11.90 13.61
N ALA A 147 21.78 12.32 12.39
CA ALA A 147 22.93 13.20 12.13
C ALA A 147 22.76 14.60 12.73
N LEU A 148 21.54 15.13 12.77
CA LEU A 148 21.25 16.46 13.29
C LEU A 148 21.20 16.52 14.82
N HIS A 149 20.61 15.52 15.46
CA HIS A 149 20.30 15.54 16.89
C HIS A 149 21.26 14.74 17.76
N GLU A 150 22.09 13.87 17.15
CA GLU A 150 23.12 13.06 17.83
C GLU A 150 22.64 12.49 19.20
N PRO A 151 21.57 11.69 19.23
CA PRO A 151 20.86 11.38 20.48
C PRO A 151 21.63 10.52 21.49
N GLY A 152 22.87 10.13 21.19
CA GLY A 152 23.60 9.09 21.91
C GLY A 152 22.90 7.73 21.80
N ARG A 153 23.37 6.74 22.57
CA ARG A 153 22.80 5.38 22.54
C ARG A 153 21.44 5.35 23.24
N LEU A 154 20.38 5.14 22.47
CA LEU A 154 19.01 5.07 22.96
C LEU A 154 18.59 3.63 23.30
N GLY A 155 17.77 3.49 24.34
CA GLY A 155 16.98 2.28 24.59
C GLY A 155 15.65 2.30 23.85
N GLU A 156 14.92 1.19 23.87
CA GLU A 156 13.72 0.97 23.03
C GLU A 156 12.67 2.10 23.11
N ASN A 157 12.23 2.46 24.32
CA ASN A 157 11.27 3.55 24.51
C ASN A 157 11.78 4.91 24.00
N ALA A 158 13.07 5.20 24.22
CA ALA A 158 13.66 6.46 23.79
C ALA A 158 13.86 6.49 22.26
N THR A 159 14.20 5.35 21.64
CA THR A 159 14.19 5.19 20.18
C THR A 159 12.80 5.44 19.60
N CYS A 160 11.75 4.89 20.21
CA CYS A 160 10.37 5.15 19.79
C CYS A 160 10.00 6.63 19.92
N ASP A 161 10.33 7.27 21.05
CA ASP A 161 10.08 8.70 21.28
C ASP A 161 10.83 9.59 20.27
N PHE A 162 12.07 9.21 19.94
CA PHE A 162 12.89 9.91 18.95
C PHE A 162 12.28 9.82 17.55
N ILE A 163 11.88 8.63 17.13
CA ILE A 163 11.27 8.40 15.82
C ILE A 163 9.91 9.12 15.73
N LEU A 164 9.04 9.00 16.74
CA LEU A 164 7.76 9.72 16.77
C LEU A 164 7.96 11.22 16.56
N ARG A 165 8.92 11.83 17.27
CA ARG A 165 9.15 13.27 17.21
C ARG A 165 9.79 13.73 15.90
N HIS A 166 10.84 13.06 15.43
CA HIS A 166 11.70 13.57 14.37
C HIS A 166 11.42 12.97 12.98
N VAL A 167 10.65 11.88 12.90
CA VAL A 167 10.27 11.23 11.63
C VAL A 167 8.79 11.42 11.33
N PHE A 168 7.93 11.30 12.34
CA PHE A 168 6.48 11.40 12.19
C PHE A 168 5.88 12.74 12.64
N ASP A 169 6.71 13.67 13.12
CA ASP A 169 6.28 14.97 13.69
C ASP A 169 5.22 14.83 14.80
N VAL A 170 5.26 13.74 15.56
CA VAL A 170 4.34 13.49 16.68
C VAL A 170 5.10 13.70 17.98
N ALA A 171 4.74 14.78 18.68
CA ALA A 171 5.21 15.07 20.03
C ALA A 171 4.05 14.87 21.01
N PRO A 172 3.95 13.71 21.69
CA PRO A 172 2.82 13.38 22.56
C PRO A 172 2.60 14.41 23.68
N GLU A 173 3.67 15.07 24.15
CA GLU A 173 3.62 16.15 25.14
C GLU A 173 2.87 17.41 24.67
N LEU A 174 2.73 17.61 23.35
CA LEU A 174 1.98 18.72 22.77
C LEU A 174 0.49 18.43 22.60
N ILE A 175 0.07 17.17 22.77
CA ILE A 175 -1.34 16.76 22.63
C ILE A 175 -2.06 17.07 23.94
N LYS A 176 -2.66 18.27 24.00
CA LYS A 176 -3.28 18.80 25.22
C LYS A 176 -4.80 18.69 25.22
N THR A 177 -5.40 18.75 24.05
CA THR A 177 -6.86 18.75 23.84
C THR A 177 -7.30 17.59 22.95
N GLU A 178 -8.61 17.34 22.90
CA GLU A 178 -9.20 16.38 21.96
C GLU A 178 -8.99 16.79 20.50
N ALA A 179 -8.97 18.10 20.21
CA ALA A 179 -8.68 18.62 18.88
C ALA A 179 -7.24 18.32 18.46
N ASP A 180 -6.27 18.44 19.38
CA ASP A 180 -4.88 18.08 19.10
C ASP A 180 -4.75 16.59 18.75
N LEU A 181 -5.41 15.72 19.52
CA LEU A 181 -5.38 14.28 19.28
C LEU A 181 -6.03 13.96 17.93
N LEU A 182 -7.23 14.48 17.69
CA LEU A 182 -7.98 14.27 16.46
C LEU A 182 -7.16 14.74 15.25
N ARG A 183 -6.51 15.89 15.33
CA ARG A 183 -5.64 16.42 14.26
C ARG A 183 -4.44 15.50 13.97
N VAL A 184 -3.79 14.96 15.01
CA VAL A 184 -2.69 14.00 14.83
C VAL A 184 -3.16 12.73 14.15
N LEU A 185 -4.31 12.18 14.57
CA LEU A 185 -4.89 10.99 13.96
C LEU A 185 -5.35 11.24 12.52
N LEU A 186 -6.00 12.38 12.25
CA LEU A 186 -6.37 12.78 10.88
C LEU A 186 -5.13 12.87 9.99
N ARG A 187 -4.09 13.62 10.39
CA ARG A 187 -2.86 13.75 9.60
C ARG A 187 -2.23 12.39 9.29
N ARG A 188 -2.22 11.48 10.27
CA ARG A 188 -1.70 10.13 10.12
C ARG A 188 -2.52 9.30 9.12
N HIS A 189 -3.81 9.11 9.41
CA HIS A 189 -4.67 8.19 8.67
C HIS A 189 -5.04 8.72 7.29
N TYR A 190 -5.07 10.04 7.11
CA TYR A 190 -5.30 10.69 5.83
C TYR A 190 -4.12 10.46 4.86
N ARG A 191 -2.87 10.57 5.32
CA ARG A 191 -1.65 10.32 4.52
C ARG A 191 -1.34 8.83 4.30
N GLY A 192 -2.20 7.93 4.76
CA GLY A 192 -1.95 6.48 4.72
C GLY A 192 -0.71 6.00 5.48
N ARG A 193 -0.04 6.87 6.26
CA ARG A 193 1.20 6.53 6.97
C ARG A 193 0.92 5.59 8.13
N ARG A 194 1.54 4.42 8.11
CA ARG A 194 1.44 3.41 9.17
C ARG A 194 2.57 3.58 10.17
N PHE A 195 2.24 3.53 11.45
CA PHE A 195 3.27 3.41 12.46
C PHE A 195 3.64 1.93 12.64
N PRO A 196 4.91 1.61 12.87
CA PRO A 196 5.32 0.36 13.48
C PRO A 196 4.49 0.03 14.72
N GLY A 197 4.25 -1.26 14.96
CA GLY A 197 3.50 -1.71 16.14
C GLY A 197 4.18 -1.26 17.44
N ALA A 198 5.51 -1.17 17.47
CA ALA A 198 6.25 -0.62 18.60
C ALA A 198 5.94 0.87 18.85
N LEU A 199 5.82 1.68 17.79
CA LEU A 199 5.48 3.10 17.90
C LEU A 199 4.02 3.30 18.30
N ASP A 200 3.09 2.49 17.81
CA ASP A 200 1.68 2.53 18.22
C ASP A 200 1.52 2.26 19.71
N ARG A 201 2.12 1.16 20.20
CA ARG A 201 2.11 0.83 21.63
C ARG A 201 2.70 1.95 22.47
N ARG A 202 3.82 2.54 22.03
CA ARG A 202 4.47 3.65 22.72
C ARG A 202 3.58 4.90 22.74
N PHE A 203 3.01 5.26 21.61
CA PHE A 203 2.17 6.45 21.47
C PHE A 203 0.91 6.34 22.34
N ILE A 204 0.21 5.21 22.28
CA ILE A 204 -0.96 4.92 23.12
C ILE A 204 -0.58 4.98 24.60
N HIS A 205 0.54 4.35 25.00
CA HIS A 205 1.01 4.38 26.39
C HIS A 205 1.21 5.82 26.90
N LEU A 206 1.84 6.69 26.09
CA LEU A 206 2.05 8.09 26.43
C LEU A 206 0.74 8.87 26.56
N LEU A 207 -0.21 8.65 25.65
CA LEU A 207 -1.55 9.27 25.73
C LEU A 207 -2.31 8.82 26.98
N ARG A 208 -2.33 7.51 27.27
CA ARG A 208 -3.00 6.93 28.44
C ARG A 208 -2.41 7.46 29.75
N LYS A 209 -1.09 7.65 29.82
CA LYS A 209 -0.41 8.21 31.00
C LYS A 209 -0.91 9.61 31.39
N THR A 210 -1.38 10.41 30.43
CA THR A 210 -1.94 11.74 30.72
C THR A 210 -3.29 11.67 31.45
N GLY A 211 -4.02 10.57 31.30
CA GLY A 211 -5.38 10.41 31.83
C GLY A 211 -6.45 11.29 31.18
N ARG A 212 -6.11 12.06 30.12
CA ARG A 212 -7.04 12.98 29.44
C ARG A 212 -7.98 12.27 28.47
N PHE A 213 -7.48 11.24 27.80
CA PHE A 213 -8.18 10.52 26.73
C PHE A 213 -8.66 9.15 27.23
N LYS A 214 -9.23 9.07 28.44
CA LYS A 214 -9.65 7.80 29.05
C LYS A 214 -10.77 7.14 28.25
N ASP A 215 -11.73 7.95 27.81
CA ASP A 215 -12.91 7.45 27.11
C ASP A 215 -12.62 7.14 25.63
N TRP A 216 -11.52 7.64 25.08
CA TRP A 216 -11.14 7.37 23.69
C TRP A 216 -10.73 5.88 23.50
N PRO A 217 -11.18 5.22 22.42
CA PRO A 217 -10.82 3.84 22.10
C PRO A 217 -9.44 3.78 21.42
N LEU A 218 -8.40 4.25 22.10
CA LEU A 218 -7.06 4.46 21.52
C LEU A 218 -6.45 3.20 20.91
N GLU A 219 -6.70 2.03 21.51
CA GLU A 219 -6.19 0.75 21.04
C GLU A 219 -6.81 0.32 19.70
N GLU A 220 -7.97 0.87 19.35
CA GLU A 220 -8.68 0.59 18.10
C GLU A 220 -8.37 1.65 17.04
N VAL A 221 -8.51 2.94 17.39
CA VAL A 221 -8.47 4.03 16.40
C VAL A 221 -7.08 4.57 16.10
N VAL A 222 -6.07 4.28 16.92
CA VAL A 222 -4.68 4.67 16.63
C VAL A 222 -4.04 3.77 15.57
N PRO A 223 -4.05 2.42 15.70
CA PRO A 223 -3.39 1.56 14.72
C PRO A 223 -4.19 1.39 13.42
N ASP A 224 -5.52 1.41 13.49
CA ASP A 224 -6.39 0.98 12.39
C ASP A 224 -7.11 2.17 11.72
N ARG A 225 -6.80 2.41 10.45
CA ARG A 225 -7.41 3.47 9.63
C ARG A 225 -8.91 3.26 9.45
N THR A 226 -9.35 2.03 9.22
CA THR A 226 -10.74 1.69 8.98
C THR A 226 -11.59 1.90 10.23
N ALA A 227 -11.08 1.50 11.40
CA ALA A 227 -11.68 1.80 12.70
C ALA A 227 -11.73 3.30 12.97
N PHE A 228 -10.65 4.04 12.67
CA PHE A 228 -10.64 5.49 12.81
C PHE A 228 -11.68 6.18 11.91
N LEU A 229 -11.78 5.82 10.62
CA LEU A 229 -12.78 6.39 9.72
C LEU A 229 -14.21 6.04 10.18
N ALA A 230 -14.45 4.80 10.63
CA ALA A 230 -15.72 4.41 11.23
C ALA A 230 -16.04 5.23 12.48
N PHE A 231 -15.05 5.52 13.32
CA PHE A 231 -15.19 6.37 14.51
C PHE A 231 -15.65 7.78 14.11
N LEU A 232 -15.03 8.40 13.10
CA LEU A 232 -15.47 9.71 12.60
C LEU A 232 -16.88 9.66 12.01
N GLN A 233 -17.16 8.66 11.15
CA GLN A 233 -18.44 8.48 10.47
C GLN A 233 -19.60 8.36 11.46
N GLU A 234 -19.39 7.66 12.58
CA GLU A 234 -20.40 7.47 13.64
C GLU A 234 -20.71 8.77 14.40
N ARG A 235 -19.73 9.66 14.62
CA ARG A 235 -19.93 10.93 15.35
C ARG A 235 -20.39 12.09 14.46
N TRP A 236 -20.13 12.04 13.16
CA TRP A 236 -20.47 13.14 12.25
C TRP A 236 -21.96 13.53 12.29
N PRO A 237 -22.94 12.61 12.21
CA PRO A 237 -24.36 12.96 12.30
C PRO A 237 -24.74 13.64 13.62
N LEU A 238 -24.12 13.22 14.73
CA LEU A 238 -24.38 13.78 16.06
C LEU A 238 -23.90 15.21 16.16
N PHE A 239 -22.68 15.46 15.68
CA PHE A 239 -22.10 16.80 15.62
C PHE A 239 -22.96 17.75 14.78
N VAL A 240 -23.33 17.35 13.55
CA VAL A 240 -24.13 18.21 12.67
C VAL A 240 -25.49 18.53 13.28
N ARG A 241 -26.19 17.54 13.87
CA ARG A 241 -27.47 17.77 14.56
C ARG A 241 -27.32 18.77 15.70
N GLN A 242 -26.24 18.66 16.48
CA GLN A 242 -25.97 19.58 17.59
C GLN A 242 -25.75 21.00 17.08
N GLN A 243 -24.96 21.19 16.03
CA GLN A 243 -24.68 22.52 15.45
C GLN A 243 -25.96 23.18 14.92
N VAL A 244 -26.79 22.42 14.20
CA VAL A 244 -28.08 22.92 13.69
C VAL A 244 -29.05 23.27 14.83
N ARG A 245 -29.10 22.46 15.90
CA ARG A 245 -29.90 22.75 17.11
C ARG A 245 -29.39 23.97 17.88
N ALA A 246 -28.08 24.21 17.91
CA ALA A 246 -27.53 25.39 18.56
C ALA A 246 -27.86 26.68 17.78
N GLN A 247 -28.05 26.59 16.47
CA GLN A 247 -28.37 27.74 15.61
C GLN A 247 -29.87 28.05 15.52
N GLY A 248 -30.74 27.04 15.65
CA GLY A 248 -32.19 27.23 15.69
C GLY A 248 -32.72 27.05 17.11
N ASP A 249 -33.43 28.03 17.67
CA ASP A 249 -34.02 28.08 19.02
C ASP A 249 -35.08 26.97 19.27
N ARG A 250 -34.68 25.71 19.13
CA ARG A 250 -35.51 24.51 19.13
C ARG A 250 -35.05 23.58 20.24
N VAL A 251 -35.77 23.61 21.35
CA VAL A 251 -35.62 22.64 22.43
C VAL A 251 -36.19 21.30 21.95
N ALA A 252 -35.33 20.31 21.76
CA ALA A 252 -35.70 18.91 21.56
C ALA A 252 -35.00 18.07 22.64
N GLU A 253 -35.68 17.04 23.13
CA GLU A 253 -35.11 16.13 24.14
C GLU A 253 -33.76 15.54 23.65
N PRO A 254 -32.80 15.33 24.58
CA PRO A 254 -31.57 14.64 24.24
C PRO A 254 -31.92 13.18 23.90
N GLU A 255 -32.02 12.88 22.61
CA GLU A 255 -31.99 11.50 22.14
C GLU A 255 -30.59 10.95 22.45
N GLU A 256 -30.50 9.99 23.37
CA GLU A 256 -29.26 9.25 23.56
C GLU A 256 -28.91 8.56 22.23
N PRO A 257 -27.70 8.78 21.69
CA PRO A 257 -27.26 8.07 20.50
C PRO A 257 -27.19 6.57 20.79
N TYR A 258 -28.19 5.82 20.34
CA TYR A 258 -28.16 4.36 20.40
C TYR A 258 -27.38 3.82 19.19
N GLY A 259 -26.52 2.83 19.42
CA GLY A 259 -25.92 2.02 18.34
C GLY A 259 -24.54 2.46 17.82
N LEU A 260 -23.78 3.28 18.54
CA LEU A 260 -22.35 3.49 18.21
C LEU A 260 -21.58 2.18 18.44
N ARG A 261 -20.83 1.70 17.45
CA ARG A 261 -20.07 0.44 17.57
C ARG A 261 -18.80 0.66 18.36
N LEU A 262 -18.14 1.78 18.12
CA LEU A 262 -16.91 2.15 18.79
C LEU A 262 -17.22 2.98 20.03
N ALA A 263 -16.62 2.61 21.16
CA ALA A 263 -16.76 3.36 22.40
C ALA A 263 -16.13 4.76 22.30
N GLY A 264 -16.43 5.62 23.28
CA GLY A 264 -15.77 6.92 23.47
C GLY A 264 -16.64 8.13 23.18
N PRO A 265 -16.05 9.34 23.08
CA PRO A 265 -16.81 10.58 23.06
C PRO A 265 -17.78 10.61 21.88
N GLN A 266 -19.02 11.04 22.17
CA GLN A 266 -20.10 11.14 21.19
C GLN A 266 -19.94 12.36 20.27
N LEU A 267 -19.32 13.42 20.79
CA LEU A 267 -19.07 14.65 20.07
C LEU A 267 -17.57 14.83 19.92
N LEU A 268 -17.12 15.00 18.69
CA LEU A 268 -15.73 15.29 18.37
C LEU A 268 -15.59 16.76 18.00
N PRO A 269 -14.41 17.37 18.23
CA PRO A 269 -14.14 18.77 17.89
C PRO A 269 -13.92 18.96 16.37
N PHE A 270 -14.93 18.60 15.57
CA PHE A 270 -14.90 18.74 14.12
C PHE A 270 -14.88 20.21 13.66
N ASP A 271 -15.37 21.11 14.50
CA ASP A 271 -15.38 22.55 14.27
C ASP A 271 -14.03 23.23 14.46
N HIS A 272 -12.99 22.54 14.92
CA HIS A 272 -11.64 23.10 15.00
C HIS A 272 -11.07 23.35 13.59
N ASP A 273 -10.53 24.54 13.30
CA ASP A 273 -10.13 24.94 11.95
C ASP A 273 -9.16 23.96 11.27
N ASP A 274 -8.12 23.51 11.99
CA ASP A 274 -7.17 22.50 11.47
C ASP A 274 -7.80 21.11 11.22
N VAL A 275 -8.93 20.81 11.86
CA VAL A 275 -9.64 19.54 11.69
C VAL A 275 -10.56 19.60 10.46
N ARG A 276 -11.26 20.73 10.27
CA ARG A 276 -12.23 20.93 9.18
C ARG A 276 -11.66 20.60 7.81
N VAL A 277 -10.42 21.01 7.54
CA VAL A 277 -9.75 20.78 6.24
C VAL A 277 -9.66 19.29 5.92
N TYR A 278 -9.34 18.45 6.90
CA TYR A 278 -9.29 17.00 6.69
C TYR A 278 -10.70 16.42 6.51
N ILE A 279 -11.67 16.86 7.31
CA ILE A 279 -13.05 16.37 7.21
C ILE A 279 -13.65 16.67 5.83
N ASP A 280 -13.45 17.89 5.32
CA ASP A 280 -13.87 18.27 3.97
C ASP A 280 -13.28 17.32 2.92
N ASN A 281 -11.96 17.11 2.96
CA ASN A 281 -11.27 16.21 2.04
C ASN A 281 -11.78 14.76 2.14
N LEU A 282 -12.04 14.26 3.35
CA LEU A 282 -12.54 12.91 3.56
C LEU A 282 -13.91 12.70 2.89
N PHE A 283 -14.79 13.70 2.88
CA PHE A 283 -16.06 13.62 2.14
C PHE A 283 -15.86 13.76 0.63
N VAL A 284 -15.03 14.72 0.20
CA VAL A 284 -14.73 14.94 -1.23
C VAL A 284 -14.10 13.70 -1.87
N GLU A 285 -13.20 13.03 -1.17
CA GLU A 285 -12.49 11.84 -1.64
C GLU A 285 -13.24 10.54 -1.35
N GLY A 286 -14.44 10.59 -0.76
CA GLY A 286 -15.30 9.42 -0.55
C GLY A 286 -14.90 8.51 0.62
N HIS A 287 -13.95 8.94 1.45
CA HIS A 287 -13.57 8.22 2.68
C HIS A 287 -14.63 8.31 3.79
N LEU A 288 -15.47 9.35 3.76
CA LEU A 288 -16.66 9.48 4.60
C LEU A 288 -17.90 9.68 3.72
N THR A 289 -19.03 9.17 4.17
CA THR A 289 -20.32 9.28 3.48
C THR A 289 -21.16 10.41 4.09
N PRO A 290 -21.67 11.37 3.30
CA PRO A 290 -22.54 12.43 3.78
C PRO A 290 -23.77 11.89 4.51
N THR A 291 -24.18 12.54 5.59
CA THR A 291 -25.30 12.11 6.41
C THR A 291 -26.63 12.69 5.93
N SER A 292 -27.70 11.91 5.99
CA SER A 292 -29.08 12.39 5.83
C SER A 292 -29.75 12.73 7.17
N ALA A 293 -28.96 12.82 8.25
CA ALA A 293 -29.45 13.03 9.61
C ALA A 293 -30.09 14.41 9.85
N VAL A 294 -29.84 15.37 8.98
CA VAL A 294 -30.49 16.69 8.93
C VAL A 294 -30.76 17.07 7.47
N PRO A 295 -31.79 17.89 7.17
CA PRO A 295 -32.00 18.46 5.84
C PRO A 295 -30.82 19.36 5.42
N LYS A 296 -30.37 19.26 4.17
CA LYS A 296 -29.22 20.02 3.63
C LYS A 296 -29.44 21.53 3.67
N GLU A 297 -30.68 21.99 3.57
CA GLU A 297 -31.05 23.41 3.61
C GLU A 297 -30.63 24.08 4.93
N LEU A 298 -30.56 23.31 6.03
CA LEU A 298 -30.19 23.83 7.35
C LEU A 298 -28.68 24.08 7.48
N VAL A 299 -27.87 23.53 6.59
CA VAL A 299 -26.40 23.68 6.60
C VAL A 299 -25.86 24.37 5.34
N ARG A 300 -26.74 24.80 4.43
CA ARG A 300 -26.37 25.43 3.17
C ARG A 300 -25.52 26.69 3.41
N GLY A 301 -24.41 26.81 2.69
CA GLY A 301 -23.46 27.92 2.85
C GLY A 301 -22.53 27.79 4.06
N THR A 302 -22.62 26.70 4.82
CA THR A 302 -21.67 26.39 5.90
C THR A 302 -20.65 25.35 5.42
N TRP A 303 -19.51 25.26 6.12
CA TRP A 303 -18.49 24.26 5.80
C TRP A 303 -18.98 22.80 5.99
N MET A 304 -20.04 22.58 6.77
CA MET A 304 -20.63 21.25 7.02
C MET A 304 -21.42 20.72 5.82
N GLU A 305 -21.73 21.57 4.84
CA GLU A 305 -22.58 21.25 3.69
C GLU A 305 -22.08 20.04 2.90
N VAL A 306 -20.76 19.88 2.77
CA VAL A 306 -20.12 18.75 2.06
C VAL A 306 -20.40 17.40 2.73
N GLY A 307 -20.65 17.40 4.04
CA GLY A 307 -20.92 16.20 4.83
C GLY A 307 -22.41 15.92 5.05
N VAL A 308 -23.32 16.69 4.45
CA VAL A 308 -24.77 16.49 4.56
C VAL A 308 -25.36 16.20 3.18
N ALA A 309 -26.03 15.06 3.07
CA ALA A 309 -26.65 14.62 1.82
C ALA A 309 -27.86 15.51 1.49
N GLY A 310 -27.92 16.01 0.25
CA GLY A 310 -29.05 16.74 -0.31
C GLY A 310 -29.50 16.14 -1.63
N GLU A 311 -29.60 16.96 -2.67
CA GLU A 311 -29.93 16.50 -4.01
C GLU A 311 -28.72 15.80 -4.63
N ALA A 312 -28.81 14.48 -4.81
CA ALA A 312 -27.70 13.64 -5.24
C ALA A 312 -26.92 14.20 -6.44
N THR A 313 -27.63 14.69 -7.46
CA THR A 313 -27.05 15.25 -8.68
C THR A 313 -26.24 16.53 -8.44
N SER A 314 -26.72 17.43 -7.57
CA SER A 314 -25.99 18.65 -7.20
C SER A 314 -24.76 18.33 -6.35
N ASP A 315 -24.92 17.40 -5.40
CA ASP A 315 -23.85 16.97 -4.50
C ASP A 315 -22.70 16.30 -5.27
N ASP A 316 -23.05 15.44 -6.23
CA ASP A 316 -22.10 14.80 -7.13
C ASP A 316 -21.36 15.84 -7.99
N ALA A 317 -22.05 16.86 -8.51
CA ALA A 317 -21.45 17.92 -9.32
C ALA A 317 -20.45 18.79 -8.52
N ASP A 318 -20.80 19.16 -7.29
CA ASP A 318 -19.91 19.91 -6.39
C ASP A 318 -18.67 19.08 -6.02
N ARG A 319 -18.89 17.79 -5.67
CA ARG A 319 -17.81 16.85 -5.37
C ARG A 319 -16.89 16.66 -6.58
N PHE A 320 -17.46 16.50 -7.76
CA PHE A 320 -16.73 16.38 -9.03
C PHE A 320 -15.83 17.59 -9.27
N LYS A 321 -16.37 18.81 -9.14
CA LYS A 321 -15.59 20.05 -9.29
C LYS A 321 -14.40 20.10 -8.31
N ARG A 322 -14.63 19.79 -7.04
CA ARG A 322 -13.56 19.78 -6.02
C ARG A 322 -12.48 18.73 -6.32
N LEU A 323 -12.86 17.55 -6.81
CA LEU A 323 -11.91 16.53 -7.23
C LEU A 323 -11.10 16.97 -8.46
N THR A 324 -11.73 17.64 -9.43
CA THR A 324 -11.05 18.22 -10.59
C THR A 324 -9.97 19.21 -10.15
N ASP A 325 -10.29 20.15 -9.26
CA ASP A 325 -9.32 21.14 -8.74
C ASP A 325 -8.17 20.44 -8.00
N ARG A 326 -8.48 19.45 -7.16
CA ARG A 326 -7.45 18.69 -6.42
C ARG A 326 -6.53 17.87 -7.32
N LEU A 327 -7.05 17.27 -8.38
CA LEU A 327 -6.23 16.53 -9.34
C LEU A 327 -5.29 17.47 -10.08
N ARG A 328 -5.74 18.68 -10.45
CA ARG A 328 -4.89 19.69 -11.09
C ARG A 328 -3.75 20.18 -10.21
N ASP A 329 -4.05 20.44 -8.94
CA ASP A 329 -3.08 21.01 -8.00
C ASP A 329 -2.13 19.95 -7.40
N GLY A 330 -2.51 18.66 -7.48
CA GLY A 330 -1.96 17.58 -6.67
C GLY A 330 -1.30 16.44 -7.43
N LEU A 331 -0.92 16.62 -8.70
CA LEU A 331 -0.23 15.58 -9.47
C LEU A 331 1.19 15.32 -8.91
N PRO A 332 1.59 14.04 -8.75
CA PRO A 332 2.96 13.70 -8.37
C PRO A 332 3.97 14.12 -9.45
N GLY A 333 5.15 14.58 -9.04
CA GLY A 333 6.27 14.88 -9.94
C GLY A 333 7.09 13.64 -10.35
N SER A 334 8.12 13.83 -11.17
CA SER A 334 9.00 12.74 -11.66
C SER A 334 9.73 11.99 -10.54
N GLU A 335 10.15 12.71 -9.50
CA GLU A 335 10.85 12.14 -8.33
C GLU A 335 9.89 11.64 -7.24
N ALA A 336 8.59 11.65 -7.50
CA ALA A 336 7.63 11.23 -6.50
C ALA A 336 7.79 9.72 -6.17
N PRO A 337 7.62 9.34 -4.90
CA PRO A 337 7.60 7.93 -4.53
C PRO A 337 6.32 7.27 -5.07
N PHE A 338 6.32 5.94 -5.24
CA PHE A 338 5.21 5.23 -5.87
C PHE A 338 3.88 5.37 -5.10
N GLU A 339 3.93 5.59 -3.78
CA GLU A 339 2.79 5.77 -2.91
C GLU A 339 1.97 7.01 -3.32
N ALA A 340 2.63 8.08 -3.75
CA ALA A 340 1.95 9.29 -4.23
C ALA A 340 1.10 8.99 -5.48
N TRP A 341 1.58 8.09 -6.35
CA TRP A 341 0.82 7.61 -7.50
C TRP A 341 -0.31 6.66 -7.12
N VAL A 342 -0.13 5.81 -6.10
CA VAL A 342 -1.20 4.97 -5.54
C VAL A 342 -2.34 5.83 -4.99
N GLU A 343 -2.03 6.87 -4.21
CA GLU A 343 -3.02 7.83 -3.70
C GLU A 343 -3.72 8.61 -4.83
N THR A 344 -2.95 9.00 -5.85
CA THR A 344 -3.49 9.71 -7.01
C THR A 344 -4.40 8.82 -7.85
N ALA A 345 -4.08 7.54 -8.02
CA ALA A 345 -4.93 6.57 -8.72
C ALA A 345 -6.29 6.40 -8.04
N GLN A 346 -6.33 6.38 -6.70
CA GLN A 346 -7.59 6.30 -5.95
C GLN A 346 -8.45 7.56 -6.16
N ARG A 347 -7.85 8.75 -6.05
CA ARG A 347 -8.56 10.02 -6.31
C ARG A 347 -9.04 10.13 -7.76
N PHE A 348 -8.22 9.68 -8.71
CA PHE A 348 -8.58 9.67 -10.12
C PHE A 348 -9.73 8.70 -10.42
N ALA A 349 -9.77 7.55 -9.74
CA ALA A 349 -10.88 6.60 -9.83
C ALA A 349 -12.21 7.19 -9.33
N GLU A 350 -12.20 7.90 -8.19
CA GLU A 350 -13.39 8.63 -7.69
C GLU A 350 -13.87 9.69 -8.68
N TRP A 351 -12.92 10.42 -9.27
CA TRP A 351 -13.22 11.43 -10.29
C TRP A 351 -13.81 10.83 -11.56
N LEU A 352 -13.26 9.73 -12.06
CA LEU A 352 -13.78 9.00 -13.24
C LEU A 352 -15.19 8.45 -12.97
N ALA A 353 -15.41 7.83 -11.80
CA ALA A 353 -16.72 7.31 -11.44
C ALA A 353 -17.79 8.42 -11.43
N LEU A 354 -17.46 9.60 -10.90
CA LEU A 354 -18.34 10.76 -10.92
C LEU A 354 -18.54 11.35 -12.32
N ARG A 355 -17.48 11.43 -13.14
CA ARG A 355 -17.58 11.87 -14.55
C ARG A 355 -18.64 11.06 -15.28
N TRP A 356 -18.55 9.73 -15.21
CA TRP A 356 -19.47 8.84 -15.91
C TRP A 356 -20.88 8.88 -15.32
N LYS A 357 -20.99 8.97 -13.98
CA LYS A 357 -22.29 9.13 -13.31
C LYS A 357 -22.99 10.41 -13.74
N LEU A 358 -22.30 11.56 -13.73
CA LEU A 358 -22.87 12.85 -14.13
C LEU A 358 -23.24 12.88 -15.61
N ALA A 359 -22.38 12.35 -16.49
CA ALA A 359 -22.69 12.22 -17.92
C ALA A 359 -24.01 11.44 -18.17
N SER A 360 -24.28 10.40 -17.38
CA SER A 360 -25.54 9.63 -17.48
C SER A 360 -26.80 10.41 -17.04
N THR A 361 -26.64 11.46 -16.25
CA THR A 361 -27.75 12.30 -15.76
C THR A 361 -28.10 13.46 -16.68
N GLY A 362 -27.32 13.70 -17.74
CA GLY A 362 -27.54 14.79 -18.70
C GLY A 362 -27.12 16.18 -18.20
N LEU A 363 -26.41 16.25 -17.07
CA LEU A 363 -25.76 17.49 -16.64
C LEU A 363 -24.57 17.83 -17.55
N PRO A 364 -24.36 19.11 -17.92
CA PRO A 364 -23.23 19.53 -18.73
C PRO A 364 -21.94 19.45 -17.91
N VAL A 365 -21.21 18.36 -18.09
CA VAL A 365 -19.77 18.29 -17.78
C VAL A 365 -19.02 18.85 -18.99
N ASP A 366 -18.01 19.67 -18.76
CA ASP A 366 -17.13 20.11 -19.86
C ASP A 366 -16.24 18.93 -20.29
N GLU A 367 -16.71 18.23 -21.33
CA GLU A 367 -16.05 17.00 -21.80
C GLU A 367 -14.63 17.26 -22.31
N GLN A 368 -14.39 18.42 -22.94
CA GLN A 368 -13.05 18.79 -23.42
C GLN A 368 -12.09 19.01 -22.26
N ASP A 369 -12.56 19.68 -21.21
CA ASP A 369 -11.78 19.91 -20.00
C ASP A 369 -11.48 18.59 -19.26
N CYS A 370 -12.43 17.66 -19.26
CA CYS A 370 -12.26 16.33 -18.68
C CYS A 370 -11.29 15.45 -19.47
N GLU A 371 -11.37 15.45 -20.80
CA GLU A 371 -10.41 14.78 -21.67
C GLU A 371 -9.00 15.35 -21.46
N ALA A 372 -8.86 16.68 -21.43
CA ALA A 372 -7.58 17.33 -21.19
C ALA A 372 -6.97 16.94 -19.84
N LEU A 373 -7.75 16.94 -18.75
CA LEU A 373 -7.27 16.50 -17.44
C LEU A 373 -6.87 15.02 -17.44
N HIS A 374 -7.68 14.16 -18.06
CA HIS A 374 -7.38 12.73 -18.18
C HIS A 374 -6.04 12.52 -18.90
N GLU A 375 -5.82 13.16 -20.05
CA GLU A 375 -4.56 13.05 -20.80
C GLU A 375 -3.35 13.56 -20.02
N VAL A 376 -3.52 14.62 -19.22
CA VAL A 376 -2.45 15.15 -18.36
C VAL A 376 -2.06 14.11 -17.29
N VAL A 377 -3.04 13.48 -16.64
CA VAL A 377 -2.81 12.43 -15.63
C VAL A 377 -2.09 11.23 -16.27
N GLU A 378 -2.61 10.72 -17.38
CA GLU A 378 -2.06 9.56 -18.09
C GLU A 378 -0.62 9.78 -18.55
N ARG A 379 -0.34 10.95 -19.14
CA ARG A 379 1.02 11.30 -19.59
C ARG A 379 1.99 11.39 -18.43
N ALA A 380 1.64 12.10 -17.37
CA ALA A 380 2.50 12.26 -16.20
C ALA A 380 2.79 10.89 -15.54
N PHE A 381 1.79 10.01 -15.47
CA PHE A 381 1.97 8.66 -14.95
C PHE A 381 2.85 7.79 -15.86
N ALA A 382 2.65 7.88 -17.19
CA ALA A 382 3.45 7.14 -18.15
C ALA A 382 4.94 7.55 -18.12
N GLU A 383 5.22 8.85 -18.04
CA GLU A 383 6.58 9.37 -17.90
C GLU A 383 7.25 8.83 -16.63
N TRP A 384 6.55 8.87 -15.50
CA TRP A 384 7.04 8.30 -14.25
C TRP A 384 7.26 6.77 -14.35
N MET A 385 6.33 6.03 -14.95
CA MET A 385 6.43 4.58 -15.12
C MET A 385 7.67 4.17 -15.94
N LEU A 386 8.01 4.93 -16.98
CA LEU A 386 9.18 4.63 -17.82
C LEU A 386 10.50 4.69 -17.04
N GLU A 387 10.58 5.54 -16.02
CA GLU A 387 11.76 5.68 -15.18
C GLU A 387 11.78 4.71 -14.00
N HIS A 388 10.64 4.51 -13.33
CA HIS A 388 10.59 3.89 -12.01
C HIS A 388 10.11 2.44 -12.01
N TYR A 389 9.34 2.02 -13.01
CA TYR A 389 8.63 0.73 -13.00
C TYR A 389 9.56 -0.49 -12.85
N ALA A 390 10.73 -0.44 -13.50
CA ALA A 390 11.67 -1.55 -13.51
C ALA A 390 12.27 -1.86 -12.13
N ALA A 391 12.16 -0.96 -11.16
CA ALA A 391 12.60 -1.18 -9.79
C ALA A 391 11.50 -1.79 -8.89
N LEU A 392 10.23 -1.58 -9.22
CA LEU A 392 9.09 -1.91 -8.33
C LEU A 392 9.02 -3.40 -7.95
N HIS A 393 9.43 -4.31 -8.83
CA HIS A 393 9.39 -5.75 -8.55
C HIS A 393 10.38 -6.23 -7.48
N ASN A 394 11.39 -5.42 -7.15
CA ASN A 394 12.36 -5.73 -6.12
C ASN A 394 11.95 -5.18 -4.74
N LEU A 395 10.90 -4.36 -4.68
CA LEU A 395 10.44 -3.77 -3.43
C LEU A 395 9.89 -4.82 -2.47
N SER A 396 9.93 -4.50 -1.17
CA SER A 396 9.30 -5.31 -0.14
C SER A 396 7.80 -5.49 -0.40
N TYR A 397 7.27 -6.66 -0.05
CA TYR A 397 5.83 -6.93 -0.04
C TYR A 397 5.15 -6.51 1.29
N TRP A 398 5.93 -6.00 2.24
CA TRP A 398 5.51 -5.57 3.58
C TRP A 398 5.86 -4.10 3.80
N PRO A 399 4.99 -3.28 4.43
CA PRO A 399 3.73 -3.62 5.10
C PRO A 399 2.50 -3.75 4.19
N ARG A 400 2.65 -3.46 2.89
CA ARG A 400 1.63 -3.67 1.86
C ARG A 400 2.28 -4.17 0.57
N PRO A 401 1.56 -4.96 -0.24
CA PRO A 401 2.07 -5.37 -1.55
C PRO A 401 2.18 -4.16 -2.48
N VAL A 402 3.30 -4.05 -3.21
CA VAL A 402 3.49 -3.03 -4.25
C VAL A 402 3.11 -3.53 -5.64
N MET A 403 3.40 -4.80 -5.94
CA MET A 403 3.15 -5.43 -7.25
C MET A 403 2.28 -6.68 -7.07
N LEU A 404 1.60 -7.12 -8.14
CA LEU A 404 0.70 -8.28 -8.08
C LEU A 404 1.33 -9.56 -7.51
N HIS A 405 2.59 -9.86 -7.84
CA HIS A 405 3.29 -11.05 -7.30
C HIS A 405 3.66 -10.93 -5.82
N HIS A 406 3.49 -9.75 -5.20
CA HIS A 406 3.66 -9.54 -3.76
C HIS A 406 2.41 -9.98 -2.97
N VAL A 407 1.23 -9.97 -3.58
CA VAL A 407 -0.06 -10.27 -2.92
C VAL A 407 -0.05 -11.61 -2.15
N PRO A 408 0.31 -12.76 -2.73
CA PRO A 408 0.27 -14.02 -1.99
C PRO A 408 1.30 -14.07 -0.85
N ARG A 409 2.45 -13.41 -1.00
CA ARG A 409 3.47 -13.28 0.06
C ARG A 409 2.95 -12.44 1.22
N PHE A 410 2.26 -11.34 0.92
CA PHE A 410 1.58 -10.51 1.91
C PHE A 410 0.50 -11.30 2.66
N LEU A 411 -0.34 -12.06 1.96
CA LEU A 411 -1.37 -12.91 2.59
C LEU A 411 -0.78 -14.03 3.45
N ALA A 412 0.37 -14.58 3.06
CA ALA A 412 1.08 -15.59 3.83
C ALA A 412 1.85 -15.01 5.02
N HIS A 413 1.91 -13.68 5.16
CA HIS A 413 2.58 -13.07 6.31
C HIS A 413 1.87 -13.46 7.61
N GLY A 414 2.61 -14.03 8.57
CA GLY A 414 2.03 -14.59 9.80
C GLY A 414 1.39 -15.97 9.65
N PHE A 415 1.43 -16.59 8.46
CA PHE A 415 1.03 -17.98 8.26
C PHE A 415 2.16 -18.93 8.71
N GLY A 416 1.85 -19.92 9.56
CA GLY A 416 2.84 -20.90 10.01
C GLY A 416 2.32 -21.87 11.08
N PRO A 417 3.18 -22.80 11.56
CA PRO A 417 2.85 -23.80 12.59
C PRO A 417 2.67 -23.13 13.95
N GLY A 418 1.51 -22.49 14.14
CA GLY A 418 1.16 -21.70 15.33
C GLY A 418 -0.06 -20.81 15.11
N ALA A 419 -0.32 -20.39 13.86
CA ALA A 419 -1.50 -19.63 13.45
C ALA A 419 -2.75 -20.53 13.37
N ARG A 420 -3.25 -20.98 14.52
CA ARG A 420 -4.51 -21.74 14.61
C ARG A 420 -5.69 -20.79 14.38
N GLY A 421 -6.59 -21.15 13.46
CA GLY A 421 -7.84 -20.43 13.20
C GLY A 421 -7.79 -19.36 12.10
N HIS A 422 -6.62 -19.03 11.55
CA HIS A 422 -6.53 -18.10 10.42
C HIS A 422 -6.99 -18.78 9.13
N ARG A 423 -8.03 -18.22 8.50
CA ARG A 423 -8.53 -18.56 7.17
C ARG A 423 -8.29 -17.39 6.23
N ILE A 424 -7.92 -17.68 5.00
CA ILE A 424 -7.53 -16.70 3.99
C ILE A 424 -8.40 -16.92 2.76
N ALA A 425 -9.01 -15.85 2.28
CA ALA A 425 -9.72 -15.83 1.01
C ALA A 425 -9.13 -14.72 0.13
N LEU A 426 -8.67 -15.10 -1.06
CA LEU A 426 -8.27 -14.18 -2.11
C LEU A 426 -9.34 -14.21 -3.21
N VAL A 427 -10.01 -13.08 -3.44
CA VAL A 427 -10.98 -12.91 -4.52
C VAL A 427 -10.36 -12.00 -5.57
N VAL A 428 -10.23 -12.51 -6.80
CA VAL A 428 -9.73 -11.77 -7.96
C VAL A 428 -10.90 -11.54 -8.90
N VAL A 429 -11.28 -10.28 -9.10
CA VAL A 429 -12.29 -9.89 -10.11
C VAL A 429 -11.54 -9.48 -11.36
N ASP A 430 -11.65 -10.30 -12.40
CA ASP A 430 -10.89 -10.15 -13.64
C ASP A 430 -11.42 -8.99 -14.47
N GLY A 431 -10.52 -8.13 -14.97
CA GLY A 431 -10.87 -6.98 -15.79
C GLY A 431 -11.56 -5.81 -15.07
N LEU A 432 -11.57 -5.78 -13.73
CA LEU A 432 -12.19 -4.69 -12.96
C LEU A 432 -11.26 -3.46 -12.88
N ALA A 433 -11.69 -2.32 -13.41
CA ALA A 433 -11.00 -1.05 -13.29
C ALA A 433 -11.24 -0.38 -11.91
N LEU A 434 -10.36 0.55 -11.49
CA LEU A 434 -10.46 1.19 -10.18
C LEU A 434 -11.73 2.05 -10.02
N ASP A 435 -12.16 2.74 -11.07
CA ASP A 435 -13.40 3.53 -11.09
C ASP A 435 -14.65 2.63 -11.00
N GLN A 436 -14.59 1.43 -11.59
CA GLN A 436 -15.64 0.42 -11.42
C GLN A 436 -15.66 -0.14 -9.99
N TRP A 437 -14.48 -0.29 -9.37
CA TRP A 437 -14.38 -0.66 -7.96
C TRP A 437 -15.03 0.37 -7.04
N VAL A 438 -14.89 1.68 -7.31
CA VAL A 438 -15.60 2.75 -6.56
C VAL A 438 -17.11 2.49 -6.53
N VAL A 439 -17.71 2.20 -7.69
CA VAL A 439 -19.14 1.89 -7.81
C VAL A 439 -19.52 0.63 -7.04
N LEU A 440 -18.72 -0.44 -7.17
CA LEU A 440 -18.95 -1.70 -6.48
C LEU A 440 -18.85 -1.55 -4.96
N ARG A 441 -17.80 -0.86 -4.48
CA ARG A 441 -17.58 -0.57 -3.06
C ARG A 441 -18.75 0.19 -2.48
N ASP A 442 -19.19 1.26 -3.14
CA ASP A 442 -20.31 2.09 -2.65
C ASP A 442 -21.61 1.28 -2.56
N HIS A 443 -21.84 0.37 -3.51
CA HIS A 443 -22.97 -0.55 -3.45
C HIS A 443 -22.83 -1.55 -2.28
N LEU A 444 -21.66 -2.20 -2.14
CA LEU A 444 -21.42 -3.16 -1.07
C LEU A 444 -21.50 -2.52 0.33
N ALA A 445 -20.99 -1.30 0.49
CA ALA A 445 -21.03 -0.56 1.76
C ALA A 445 -22.47 -0.19 2.18
N ARG A 446 -23.40 -0.05 1.22
CA ARG A 446 -24.82 0.20 1.50
C ARG A 446 -25.59 -1.08 1.84
N GLU A 447 -25.31 -2.16 1.12
CA GLU A 447 -26.04 -3.42 1.24
C GLU A 447 -25.49 -4.34 2.35
N THR A 448 -24.29 -4.06 2.85
CA THR A 448 -23.61 -4.94 3.80
C THR A 448 -22.94 -4.15 4.93
N ALA A 449 -22.62 -4.84 6.03
CA ALA A 449 -21.82 -4.27 7.12
C ALA A 449 -20.31 -4.38 6.88
N LEU A 450 -19.87 -4.65 5.65
CA LEU A 450 -18.46 -4.80 5.32
C LEU A 450 -17.73 -3.47 5.52
N GLN A 451 -16.50 -3.57 6.02
CA GLN A 451 -15.56 -2.47 6.10
C GLN A 451 -14.41 -2.74 5.14
N PHE A 452 -13.92 -1.69 4.50
CA PHE A 452 -12.88 -1.79 3.48
C PHE A 452 -11.58 -1.17 4.00
N ASP A 453 -10.47 -1.88 3.83
CA ASP A 453 -9.12 -1.32 3.89
C ASP A 453 -8.55 -1.32 2.46
N GLU A 454 -8.52 -0.15 1.83
CA GLU A 454 -8.25 -0.02 0.40
C GLU A 454 -6.81 0.41 0.11
N SER A 455 -6.28 -0.11 -0.99
CA SER A 455 -4.97 0.21 -1.56
C SER A 455 -4.98 -0.09 -3.06
N ALA A 456 -3.97 0.38 -3.79
CA ALA A 456 -3.69 -0.09 -5.14
C ALA A 456 -2.34 -0.82 -5.19
N VAL A 457 -2.16 -1.66 -6.22
CA VAL A 457 -0.91 -2.36 -6.54
C VAL A 457 -0.65 -2.27 -8.04
N PHE A 458 0.62 -2.29 -8.42
CA PHE A 458 1.02 -2.27 -9.83
C PHE A 458 0.88 -3.64 -10.47
N ALA A 459 0.28 -3.67 -11.66
CA ALA A 459 0.24 -4.85 -12.51
C ALA A 459 1.56 -5.05 -13.26
N TRP A 460 1.80 -6.29 -13.70
CA TRP A 460 2.90 -6.57 -14.63
C TRP A 460 2.56 -6.02 -16.02
N VAL A 461 3.50 -5.37 -16.69
CA VAL A 461 3.37 -4.93 -18.08
C VAL A 461 3.86 -6.06 -19.01
N PRO A 462 3.08 -6.49 -20.01
CA PRO A 462 1.74 -6.00 -20.36
C PRO A 462 0.67 -6.47 -19.37
N THR A 463 -0.31 -5.62 -19.08
CA THR A 463 -1.37 -5.82 -18.06
C THR A 463 -2.47 -6.79 -18.52
N LEU A 464 -2.05 -7.87 -19.18
CA LEU A 464 -2.92 -8.94 -19.67
C LEU A 464 -3.38 -9.83 -18.51
N THR A 465 -4.62 -10.32 -18.61
CA THR A 465 -5.23 -11.28 -17.70
C THR A 465 -4.31 -12.44 -17.33
N SER A 466 -3.69 -13.08 -18.32
CA SER A 466 -2.82 -14.26 -18.11
C SER A 466 -1.52 -13.93 -17.38
N VAL A 467 -0.97 -12.72 -17.57
CA VAL A 467 0.25 -12.25 -16.90
C VAL A 467 -0.08 -11.90 -15.45
N SER A 468 -1.11 -11.06 -15.26
CA SER A 468 -1.54 -10.59 -13.95
C SER A 468 -1.96 -11.73 -13.02
N ARG A 469 -2.84 -12.62 -13.48
CA ARG A 469 -3.34 -13.73 -12.65
C ARG A 469 -2.26 -14.75 -12.32
N GLN A 470 -1.41 -15.14 -13.26
CA GLN A 470 -0.31 -16.05 -12.94
C GLN A 470 0.68 -15.42 -11.97
N ALA A 471 0.97 -14.12 -12.08
CA ALA A 471 1.82 -13.43 -11.10
C ALA A 471 1.20 -13.47 -9.69
N ILE A 472 -0.11 -13.23 -9.57
CA ILE A 472 -0.84 -13.33 -8.29
C ILE A 472 -0.75 -14.75 -7.72
N PHE A 473 -1.03 -15.79 -8.50
CA PHE A 473 -1.14 -17.15 -7.97
C PHE A 473 0.20 -17.87 -7.81
N ALA A 474 1.21 -17.53 -8.61
CA ALA A 474 2.57 -18.03 -8.42
C ALA A 474 3.27 -17.29 -7.28
N GLY A 475 2.94 -16.02 -7.07
CA GLY A 475 3.72 -15.16 -6.21
C GLY A 475 5.09 -14.87 -6.80
N ASP A 476 5.26 -14.97 -8.11
CA ASP A 476 6.54 -14.78 -8.79
C ASP A 476 6.41 -13.83 -9.99
N PRO A 477 7.50 -13.15 -10.38
CA PRO A 477 7.55 -12.40 -11.63
C PRO A 477 7.29 -13.26 -12.89
N PRO A 478 6.75 -12.67 -13.98
CA PRO A 478 6.38 -13.38 -15.21
C PRO A 478 7.47 -14.21 -15.89
N PHE A 479 8.73 -13.84 -15.73
CA PHE A 479 9.83 -14.57 -16.37
C PHE A 479 10.03 -15.99 -15.81
N TYR A 480 9.50 -16.30 -14.63
CA TYR A 480 9.54 -17.66 -14.06
C TYR A 480 8.48 -18.61 -14.62
N PHE A 481 7.49 -18.10 -15.36
CA PHE A 481 6.44 -18.89 -16.00
C PHE A 481 6.27 -18.52 -17.49
N GLY A 482 7.37 -18.15 -18.16
CA GLY A 482 7.37 -17.75 -19.56
C GLY A 482 6.72 -18.77 -20.52
N THR A 483 6.79 -20.07 -20.21
CA THR A 483 6.17 -21.12 -21.04
C THR A 483 4.64 -21.15 -20.98
N SER A 484 4.03 -20.58 -19.95
CA SER A 484 2.57 -20.50 -19.77
C SER A 484 2.03 -19.08 -19.75
N ILE A 485 2.86 -18.06 -20.00
CA ILE A 485 2.51 -16.63 -19.83
C ILE A 485 1.27 -16.18 -20.61
N GLN A 486 0.94 -16.85 -21.72
CA GLN A 486 -0.22 -16.55 -22.57
C GLN A 486 -1.51 -17.26 -22.13
N MET A 487 -1.47 -18.08 -21.06
CA MET A 487 -2.57 -18.93 -20.64
C MET A 487 -2.79 -18.89 -19.13
N THR A 488 -3.94 -19.35 -18.64
CA THR A 488 -4.30 -19.35 -17.21
C THR A 488 -4.38 -20.76 -16.59
N TYR A 489 -4.09 -21.82 -17.36
CA TYR A 489 -4.29 -23.22 -16.93
C TYR A 489 -3.38 -23.68 -15.76
N LYS A 490 -2.30 -22.94 -15.48
CA LYS A 490 -1.35 -23.26 -14.40
C LYS A 490 -1.70 -22.64 -13.05
N GLU A 491 -2.69 -21.76 -12.97
CA GLU A 491 -2.99 -20.98 -11.76
C GLU A 491 -3.29 -21.83 -10.53
N GLU A 492 -4.12 -22.88 -10.67
CA GLU A 492 -4.41 -23.81 -9.57
C GLU A 492 -3.14 -24.51 -9.07
N GLN A 493 -2.25 -24.90 -9.99
CA GLN A 493 -0.98 -25.53 -9.66
C GLN A 493 -0.05 -24.56 -8.93
N HIS A 494 0.06 -23.32 -9.41
CA HIS A 494 0.85 -22.27 -8.81
C HIS A 494 0.37 -21.94 -7.40
N TRP A 495 -0.94 -21.72 -7.23
CA TRP A 495 -1.54 -21.41 -5.94
C TRP A 495 -1.29 -22.53 -4.91
N ARG A 496 -1.51 -23.79 -5.30
CA ARG A 496 -1.25 -24.93 -4.41
C ARG A 496 0.21 -25.00 -4.01
N ARG A 497 1.12 -24.94 -4.98
CA ARG A 497 2.56 -25.01 -4.73
C ARG A 497 3.01 -23.92 -3.77
N PHE A 498 2.59 -22.68 -4.00
CA PHE A 498 2.96 -21.53 -3.17
C PHE A 498 2.68 -21.75 -1.67
N TRP A 499 1.52 -22.34 -1.35
CA TRP A 499 1.10 -22.62 0.03
C TRP A 499 1.67 -23.93 0.59
N GLU A 500 1.81 -24.97 -0.24
CA GLU A 500 2.46 -26.23 0.14
C GLU A 500 3.93 -26.02 0.53
N ASP A 501 4.65 -25.19 -0.21
CA ASP A 501 6.03 -24.79 0.08
C ASP A 501 6.14 -24.02 1.42
N ARG A 502 5.02 -23.53 1.96
CA ARG A 502 4.89 -22.83 3.25
C ARG A 502 4.20 -23.67 4.34
N GLY A 503 4.07 -24.98 4.11
CA GLY A 503 3.60 -25.94 5.10
C GLY A 503 2.08 -26.14 5.17
N ALA A 504 1.30 -25.57 4.25
CA ALA A 504 -0.11 -25.91 4.12
C ALA A 504 -0.27 -27.32 3.54
N ARG A 505 -1.25 -28.08 4.01
CA ARG A 505 -1.61 -29.37 3.39
C ARG A 505 -2.42 -29.11 2.13
N ARG A 506 -2.27 -29.97 1.12
CA ARG A 506 -3.03 -29.89 -0.14
C ARG A 506 -4.55 -29.81 0.06
N SER A 507 -5.09 -30.49 1.07
CA SER A 507 -6.53 -30.45 1.41
C SER A 507 -6.99 -29.14 2.02
N GLU A 508 -6.07 -28.31 2.53
CA GLU A 508 -6.36 -27.00 3.12
C GLU A 508 -6.47 -25.89 2.07
N VAL A 509 -6.05 -26.14 0.82
CA VAL A 509 -5.93 -25.15 -0.24
C VAL A 509 -6.93 -25.43 -1.36
N ALA A 510 -7.81 -24.45 -1.62
CA ALA A 510 -8.80 -24.48 -2.69
C ALA A 510 -8.54 -23.35 -3.71
N TYR A 511 -8.86 -23.65 -4.97
CA TYR A 511 -8.84 -22.69 -6.08
C TYR A 511 -10.11 -22.88 -6.91
N LEU A 512 -10.78 -21.79 -7.24
CA LEU A 512 -12.07 -21.77 -7.91
C LEU A 512 -12.08 -20.65 -8.95
N CYS A 513 -11.99 -20.99 -10.24
CA CYS A 513 -12.21 -20.02 -11.32
C CYS A 513 -13.62 -20.19 -11.88
N GLN A 514 -14.32 -19.07 -12.10
CA GLN A 514 -15.55 -19.07 -12.88
C GLN A 514 -15.25 -19.53 -14.29
N LYS A 515 -15.99 -20.52 -14.79
CA LYS A 515 -15.82 -21.01 -16.15
C LYS A 515 -16.52 -20.05 -17.12
N LYS A 516 -16.08 -20.06 -18.38
CA LYS A 516 -16.77 -19.32 -19.45
C LYS A 516 -18.23 -19.75 -19.51
N GLN A 517 -19.15 -18.78 -19.53
CA GLN A 517 -20.61 -19.01 -19.60
C GLN A 517 -21.19 -19.81 -18.41
N GLU A 518 -20.46 -19.95 -17.30
CA GLU A 518 -21.01 -20.54 -16.07
C GLU A 518 -21.95 -19.51 -15.40
N PRO A 519 -23.22 -19.86 -15.14
CA PRO A 519 -24.14 -18.97 -14.43
C PRO A 519 -23.61 -18.61 -13.04
N ASP A 520 -23.77 -17.34 -12.65
CA ASP A 520 -23.25 -16.83 -11.38
C ASP A 520 -23.79 -17.62 -10.16
N SER A 521 -25.07 -18.01 -10.18
CA SER A 521 -25.68 -18.81 -9.11
C SER A 521 -25.00 -20.17 -8.93
N THR A 522 -24.66 -20.84 -10.03
CA THR A 522 -23.92 -22.11 -10.03
C THR A 522 -22.51 -21.92 -9.50
N PHE A 523 -21.82 -20.85 -9.93
CA PHE A 523 -20.47 -20.55 -9.46
C PHE A 523 -20.44 -20.25 -7.97
N VAL A 524 -21.35 -19.40 -7.49
CA VAL A 524 -21.49 -19.04 -6.07
C VAL A 524 -21.78 -20.28 -5.22
N GLN A 525 -22.64 -21.19 -5.69
CA GLN A 525 -22.92 -22.44 -5.00
C GLN A 525 -21.66 -23.33 -4.89
N ARG A 526 -20.87 -23.44 -5.97
CA ARG A 526 -19.59 -24.17 -5.98
C ARG A 526 -18.56 -23.54 -5.03
N VAL A 527 -18.53 -22.21 -4.92
CA VAL A 527 -17.69 -21.50 -3.94
C VAL A 527 -18.15 -21.85 -2.52
N ARG A 528 -19.45 -21.77 -2.23
CA ARG A 528 -20.04 -22.10 -0.93
C ARG A 528 -19.68 -23.52 -0.47
N GLU A 529 -19.90 -24.51 -1.33
CA GLU A 529 -19.57 -25.92 -1.07
C GLU A 529 -18.08 -26.17 -0.82
N SER A 530 -17.20 -25.31 -1.32
CA SER A 530 -15.75 -25.40 -1.08
C SER A 530 -15.36 -24.81 0.28
N ILE A 531 -15.86 -23.61 0.60
CA ILE A 531 -15.50 -22.89 1.83
C ILE A 531 -16.15 -23.48 3.10
N GLU A 532 -17.27 -24.19 2.96
CA GLU A 532 -17.93 -24.90 4.06
C GLU A 532 -17.20 -26.17 4.49
N ARG A 533 -16.24 -26.66 3.69
CA ARG A 533 -15.42 -27.83 4.04
C ARG A 533 -14.55 -27.51 5.25
N PRO A 534 -14.65 -28.25 6.38
CA PRO A 534 -13.92 -27.92 7.61
C PRO A 534 -12.40 -27.85 7.46
N GLY A 535 -11.84 -28.62 6.51
CA GLY A 535 -10.41 -28.66 6.24
C GLY A 535 -9.89 -27.51 5.39
N VAL A 536 -10.74 -26.79 4.63
CA VAL A 536 -10.29 -25.69 3.76
C VAL A 536 -10.00 -24.46 4.61
N ARG A 537 -8.79 -23.92 4.45
CA ARG A 537 -8.30 -22.74 5.17
C ARG A 537 -7.91 -21.62 4.23
N ILE A 538 -7.47 -21.96 3.03
CA ILE A 538 -6.95 -21.02 2.04
C ILE A 538 -7.76 -21.22 0.78
N VAL A 539 -8.44 -20.18 0.31
CA VAL A 539 -9.22 -20.22 -0.92
C VAL A 539 -8.84 -19.08 -1.85
N ALA A 540 -8.64 -19.40 -3.12
CA ALA A 540 -8.58 -18.43 -4.21
C ALA A 540 -9.86 -18.56 -5.05
N VAL A 541 -10.50 -17.42 -5.33
CA VAL A 541 -11.70 -17.33 -6.18
C VAL A 541 -11.43 -16.34 -7.31
N VAL A 542 -11.60 -16.76 -8.55
CA VAL A 542 -11.52 -15.86 -9.72
C VAL A 542 -12.92 -15.66 -10.30
N VAL A 543 -13.40 -14.42 -10.25
CA VAL A 543 -14.65 -13.97 -10.85
C VAL A 543 -14.34 -13.43 -12.24
N GLY A 544 -14.90 -14.06 -13.27
CA GLY A 544 -14.60 -13.73 -14.66
C GLY A 544 -15.71 -12.95 -15.36
N THR A 545 -16.79 -12.57 -14.66
CA THR A 545 -17.99 -12.00 -15.26
C THR A 545 -17.69 -10.74 -16.08
N LEU A 546 -16.92 -9.78 -15.54
CA LEU A 546 -16.65 -8.52 -16.22
C LEU A 546 -15.79 -8.69 -17.48
N ASP A 547 -14.68 -9.42 -17.38
CA ASP A 547 -13.84 -9.77 -18.52
C ASP A 547 -14.63 -10.51 -19.62
N GLN A 548 -15.49 -11.46 -19.24
CA GLN A 548 -16.36 -12.18 -20.18
C GLN A 548 -17.39 -11.26 -20.84
N THR A 549 -17.96 -10.29 -20.12
CA THR A 549 -18.89 -9.31 -20.68
C THR A 549 -18.17 -8.35 -21.63
N MET A 550 -16.98 -7.88 -21.28
CA MET A 550 -16.16 -6.98 -22.11
C MET A 550 -15.70 -7.63 -23.41
N HIS A 551 -15.24 -8.89 -23.35
CA HIS A 551 -14.90 -9.67 -24.54
C HIS A 551 -16.13 -10.20 -25.30
N GLY A 552 -17.27 -10.31 -24.63
CA GLY A 552 -18.57 -10.68 -25.20
C GLY A 552 -19.26 -9.53 -25.96
N MET A 553 -18.86 -8.28 -25.72
CA MET A 553 -19.25 -7.13 -26.56
C MET A 553 -18.39 -7.03 -27.83
N VAL A 554 -18.36 -8.11 -28.60
CA VAL A 554 -18.15 -8.05 -30.04
C VAL A 554 -19.37 -8.70 -30.69
N LEU A 555 -20.23 -7.84 -31.25
CA LEU A 555 -21.44 -8.09 -32.05
C LEU A 555 -22.73 -8.38 -31.28
N GLY A 556 -23.40 -7.29 -30.88
CA GLY A 556 -24.84 -7.11 -31.06
C GLY A 556 -25.06 -5.89 -31.95
#